data_AF-A0A7J6S9T3-F1
#
_entry.id   AF-A0A7J6S9T3-F1
#
_cell.length_a   1.000
_cell.length_b   1.000
_cell.length_c   1.000
_cell.angle_alpha   90.00
_cell.angle_beta   90.00
_cell.angle_gamma   90.00
#
_symmetry.space_group_name_H-M   'P 1'
#
loop_
_entity.id
_entity.type
_entity.pdbx_description
1 polymer ?
#
loop_
_entity_poly.entity_id
_entity_poly.type
_entity_poly.pdbx_seq_one_letter_code
_entity_poly.pdbx_strand_id
1 'polypeptide(L)'
;MLIMPSARGCRMGEAMLVMIMLLLRRARGQLGANEVYRLVNGHAVYDFWEIHEVKMYFDEDCAEESTALLSDTIESSHSAEYSLNTVIRAFDAVTATAWSSQCRQATGGCPAGTEWIGASIANDLTWIKYLADASQAPNPQLVAVPTIRCVRVYQSPIWSRQSALIEVEKWVGQVYMPEFRMDALSGGVWQQRPASAATLWRLLNAQQMADRWTVAEVHFYEDLTCDERFEITSIHTAIGSPPELQRTSGSLLLARNTIDYDTDSSWMASCSSSLPVGCPAQSAWIGQEF
;
A
#
# COMPACT_ATOMS: atom_id res chain seq x y z
N MET A 1 -75.83 6.25 -7.55
CA MET A 1 -74.90 6.47 -8.68
C MET A 1 -73.50 6.58 -8.09
N LEU A 2 -72.80 5.45 -7.95
CA LEU A 2 -71.42 5.40 -7.46
C LEU A 2 -70.49 5.50 -8.66
N ILE A 3 -69.63 6.52 -8.68
CA ILE A 3 -68.60 6.71 -9.68
C ILE A 3 -67.36 5.94 -9.21
N MET A 4 -67.01 4.85 -9.89
CA MET A 4 -65.73 4.17 -9.67
C MET A 4 -64.61 4.92 -10.40
N PRO A 5 -63.44 5.14 -9.77
CA PRO A 5 -62.32 5.77 -10.43
C PRO A 5 -61.62 4.77 -11.37
N SER A 6 -61.34 5.26 -12.58
CA SER A 6 -60.56 4.61 -13.63
C SER A 6 -59.12 4.35 -13.16
N ALA A 7 -58.73 3.07 -13.17
CA ALA A 7 -57.35 2.63 -12.94
C ALA A 7 -56.47 3.04 -14.14
N ARG A 8 -55.72 4.13 -13.99
CA ARG A 8 -54.67 4.52 -14.92
C ARG A 8 -53.49 3.53 -14.77
N GLY A 9 -53.04 3.00 -15.90
CA GLY A 9 -52.00 1.97 -15.98
C GLY A 9 -50.71 2.37 -15.27
N CYS A 10 -50.39 1.64 -14.20
CA CYS A 10 -49.05 1.59 -13.63
C CYS A 10 -48.10 1.00 -14.68
N ARG A 11 -47.11 1.79 -15.11
CA ARG A 11 -46.03 1.33 -15.98
C ARG A 11 -45.24 0.26 -15.21
N MET A 12 -45.30 -0.99 -15.69
CA MET A 12 -44.60 -2.15 -15.07
C MET A 12 -43.09 -1.91 -14.82
N GLY A 13 -42.47 -0.98 -15.56
CA GLY A 13 -41.04 -0.64 -15.39
C GLY A 13 -40.68 -0.02 -14.03
N GLU A 14 -41.54 0.82 -13.44
CA GLU A 14 -41.23 1.47 -12.15
C GLU A 14 -41.38 0.51 -10.97
N ALA A 15 -42.36 -0.40 -11.03
CA ALA A 15 -42.56 -1.40 -10.00
C ALA A 15 -41.40 -2.41 -9.92
N MET A 16 -40.82 -2.78 -11.07
CA MET A 16 -39.66 -3.67 -11.12
C MET A 16 -38.41 -3.01 -10.52
N LEU A 17 -38.19 -1.72 -10.80
CA LEU A 17 -37.07 -0.97 -10.23
C LEU A 17 -37.18 -0.83 -8.70
N VAL A 18 -38.38 -0.54 -8.19
CA VAL A 18 -38.64 -0.43 -6.74
C VAL A 18 -38.51 -1.79 -6.04
N MET A 19 -38.94 -2.88 -6.68
CA MET A 19 -38.80 -4.23 -6.13
C MET A 19 -37.34 -4.69 -6.12
N ILE A 20 -36.56 -4.38 -7.17
CA ILE A 20 -35.10 -4.62 -7.19
C ILE A 20 -34.42 -3.80 -6.07
N MET A 21 -34.74 -2.53 -5.89
CA MET A 21 -34.18 -1.73 -4.80
C MET A 21 -34.56 -2.25 -3.40
N LEU A 22 -35.79 -2.75 -3.22
CA LEU A 22 -36.23 -3.34 -1.94
C LEU A 22 -35.58 -4.69 -1.67
N LEU A 23 -35.40 -5.53 -2.68
CA LEU A 23 -34.66 -6.79 -2.58
C LEU A 23 -33.18 -6.54 -2.31
N LEU A 24 -32.58 -5.53 -2.94
CA LEU A 24 -31.21 -5.10 -2.66
C LEU A 24 -31.07 -4.54 -1.23
N ARG A 25 -32.06 -3.81 -0.71
CA ARG A 25 -32.08 -3.37 0.70
C ARG A 25 -32.18 -4.55 1.68
N ARG A 26 -32.99 -5.57 1.36
CA ARG A 26 -33.16 -6.74 2.23
C ARG A 26 -31.95 -7.67 2.17
N ALA A 27 -31.33 -7.83 1.01
CA ALA A 27 -30.05 -8.52 0.84
C ALA A 27 -28.89 -7.77 1.49
N ARG A 28 -28.87 -6.42 1.46
CA ARG A 28 -27.89 -5.59 2.19
C ARG A 28 -27.87 -5.85 3.70
N GLY A 29 -29.02 -6.16 4.31
CA GLY A 29 -29.10 -6.52 5.72
C GLY A 29 -28.44 -7.86 6.10
N GLN A 30 -28.11 -8.71 5.12
CA GLN A 30 -27.49 -10.02 5.35
C GLN A 30 -26.13 -10.20 4.66
N LEU A 31 -25.83 -9.45 3.58
CA LEU A 31 -24.63 -9.64 2.75
C LEU A 31 -23.79 -8.37 2.57
N GLY A 32 -24.22 -7.19 3.02
CA GLY A 32 -23.60 -5.92 2.60
C GLY A 32 -23.23 -4.92 3.69
N ALA A 33 -23.41 -5.22 4.97
CA ALA A 33 -23.22 -4.24 6.03
C ALA A 33 -21.77 -4.11 6.54
N ASN A 34 -20.84 -4.96 6.12
CA ASN A 34 -19.60 -5.17 6.86
C ASN A 34 -18.30 -5.11 6.02
N GLU A 35 -18.34 -4.66 4.78
CA GLU A 35 -17.11 -4.57 3.97
C GLU A 35 -16.39 -3.25 4.24
N VAL A 36 -15.88 -3.14 5.47
CA VAL A 36 -15.14 -1.98 5.97
C VAL A 36 -13.70 -2.38 6.19
N TYR A 37 -12.79 -1.66 5.56
CA TYR A 37 -11.36 -1.84 5.72
C TYR A 37 -10.78 -0.65 6.45
N ARG A 38 -9.79 -0.88 7.30
CA ARG A 38 -9.02 0.18 7.95
C ARG A 38 -7.53 -0.09 7.91
N LEU A 39 -6.76 0.98 7.85
CA LEU A 39 -5.32 1.02 8.02
C LEU A 39 -5.03 1.43 9.45
N VAL A 40 -4.26 0.63 10.17
CA VAL A 40 -3.88 0.84 11.57
C VAL A 40 -2.38 1.04 11.66
N ASN A 41 -1.90 1.95 12.50
CA ASN A 41 -0.46 2.11 12.71
C ASN A 41 0.08 0.89 13.45
N GLY A 42 0.85 0.02 12.80
CA GLY A 42 1.42 -1.16 13.46
C GLY A 42 2.63 -0.85 14.33
N HIS A 43 3.36 0.24 14.06
CA HIS A 43 4.42 0.76 14.92
C HIS A 43 3.97 2.05 15.62
N ALA A 44 4.65 2.37 16.72
CA ALA A 44 4.42 3.64 17.40
C ALA A 44 4.85 4.81 16.50
N VAL A 45 4.06 5.88 16.48
CA VAL A 45 4.37 7.12 15.78
C VAL A 45 4.79 8.16 16.80
N TYR A 46 5.93 8.82 16.56
CA TYR A 46 6.57 9.65 17.58
C TYR A 46 5.76 10.89 17.98
N ASP A 47 5.09 11.54 17.02
CA ASP A 47 4.23 12.70 17.24
C ASP A 47 2.75 12.38 17.01
N PHE A 48 2.19 12.76 15.87
CA PHE A 48 0.87 12.36 15.42
C PHE A 48 0.98 11.67 14.06
N TRP A 49 0.14 10.69 13.79
CA TRP A 49 0.14 10.00 12.52
C TRP A 49 -0.60 10.83 11.48
N GLU A 50 0.04 11.03 10.32
CA GLU A 50 -0.49 11.85 9.25
C GLU A 50 -0.44 11.09 7.92
N ILE A 51 -1.61 10.92 7.31
CA ILE A 51 -1.81 10.21 6.04
C ILE A 51 -2.41 11.19 5.05
N HIS A 52 -1.70 11.43 3.96
CA HIS A 52 -2.15 12.33 2.90
C HIS A 52 -3.14 11.67 1.96
N GLU A 53 -2.90 10.40 1.61
CA GLU A 53 -3.74 9.71 0.65
C GLU A 53 -3.68 8.19 0.83
N VAL A 54 -4.80 7.53 0.60
CA VAL A 54 -4.98 6.08 0.59
C VAL A 54 -5.75 5.68 -0.65
N LYS A 55 -5.27 4.65 -1.33
CA LYS A 55 -5.97 3.98 -2.42
C LYS A 55 -6.06 2.50 -2.13
N MET A 56 -7.22 1.93 -2.37
CA MET A 56 -7.49 0.50 -2.19
C MET A 56 -7.83 -0.11 -3.54
N TYR A 57 -7.41 -1.36 -3.77
CA TYR A 57 -7.51 -2.04 -5.06
C TYR A 57 -8.06 -3.45 -4.88
N PHE A 58 -8.90 -3.88 -5.81
CA PHE A 58 -9.50 -5.22 -5.80
C PHE A 58 -8.63 -6.29 -6.46
N ASP A 59 -7.62 -5.89 -7.22
CA ASP A 59 -6.71 -6.78 -7.93
C ASP A 59 -5.31 -6.81 -7.29
N GLU A 60 -4.55 -7.86 -7.62
CA GLU A 60 -3.19 -8.09 -7.09
C GLU A 60 -2.16 -7.16 -7.74
N ASP A 61 -2.45 -6.65 -8.94
CA ASP A 61 -1.58 -5.75 -9.69
C ASP A 61 -1.74 -4.27 -9.30
N CYS A 62 -2.72 -3.97 -8.44
CA CYS A 62 -3.10 -2.61 -8.03
C CYS A 62 -3.48 -1.70 -9.21
N ALA A 63 -4.18 -2.25 -10.20
CA ALA A 63 -4.57 -1.55 -11.43
C ALA A 63 -6.02 -1.03 -11.35
N GLU A 64 -6.94 -1.82 -10.80
CA GLU A 64 -8.35 -1.48 -10.62
C GLU A 64 -8.57 -0.83 -9.25
N GLU A 65 -8.44 0.50 -9.24
CA GLU A 65 -8.69 1.33 -8.07
C GLU A 65 -10.17 1.23 -7.63
N SER A 66 -10.37 0.95 -6.35
CA SER A 66 -11.69 1.07 -5.74
C SER A 66 -12.10 2.54 -5.78
N THR A 67 -13.25 2.80 -6.37
CA THR A 67 -13.91 4.11 -6.35
C THR A 67 -14.75 4.26 -5.08
N ALA A 68 -14.38 3.59 -3.97
CA ALA A 68 -15.11 3.64 -2.72
C ALA A 68 -15.40 5.11 -2.39
N LEU A 69 -16.68 5.46 -2.47
CA LEU A 69 -17.10 6.85 -2.37
C LEU A 69 -16.78 7.34 -0.95
N LEU A 70 -16.28 8.58 -0.87
CA LEU A 70 -15.98 9.35 0.34
C LEU A 70 -17.07 9.36 1.44
N SER A 71 -18.26 8.82 1.18
CA SER A 71 -19.42 8.93 2.06
C SER A 71 -19.31 8.09 3.33
N ASP A 72 -18.54 7.01 3.32
CA ASP A 72 -18.55 6.01 4.39
C ASP A 72 -17.13 5.78 4.94
N THR A 73 -16.47 6.88 5.29
CA THR A 73 -15.15 6.87 5.93
C THR A 73 -15.28 6.76 7.45
N ILE A 74 -14.28 6.16 8.09
CA ILE A 74 -14.19 5.97 9.54
C ILE A 74 -12.79 6.33 10.04
N GLU A 75 -12.68 6.81 11.28
CA GLU A 75 -11.41 7.17 11.91
C GLU A 75 -11.43 6.90 13.41
N SER A 76 -10.27 6.62 13.99
CA SER A 76 -10.07 6.50 15.45
C SER A 76 -10.25 7.85 16.14
N SER A 77 -9.61 8.87 15.59
CA SER A 77 -9.48 10.22 16.12
C SER A 77 -9.11 11.19 15.00
N HIS A 78 -9.17 12.49 15.27
CA HIS A 78 -8.53 13.51 14.45
C HIS A 78 -8.02 14.67 15.31
N SER A 79 -7.00 15.34 14.82
CA SER A 79 -6.38 16.49 15.45
C SER A 79 -7.34 17.68 15.55
N ALA A 80 -7.64 18.14 16.77
CA ALA A 80 -8.42 19.37 16.98
C ALA A 80 -7.68 20.64 16.51
N GLU A 81 -6.34 20.60 16.49
CA GLU A 81 -5.48 21.70 16.00
C GLU A 81 -5.56 21.85 14.48
N TYR A 82 -5.79 20.74 13.77
CA TYR A 82 -5.93 20.68 12.32
C TYR A 82 -7.33 20.22 11.95
N SER A 83 -8.34 21.04 12.28
CA SER A 83 -9.76 20.67 12.11
C SER A 83 -10.19 20.36 10.67
N LEU A 84 -9.38 20.74 9.67
CA LEU A 84 -9.60 20.40 8.27
C LEU A 84 -8.99 19.05 7.87
N ASN A 85 -8.13 18.47 8.72
CA ASN A 85 -7.42 17.22 8.48
C ASN A 85 -8.26 16.01 8.94
N THR A 86 -9.45 15.89 8.36
CA THR A 86 -10.38 14.78 8.62
C THR A 86 -10.08 13.59 7.73
N VAL A 87 -10.61 12.41 8.05
CA VAL A 87 -10.40 11.18 7.24
C VAL A 87 -10.75 11.35 5.77
N ILE A 88 -11.73 12.19 5.44
CA ILE A 88 -12.12 12.47 4.05
C ILE A 88 -10.91 12.94 3.22
N ARG A 89 -9.98 13.68 3.83
CA ARG A 89 -8.77 14.18 3.18
C ARG A 89 -7.76 13.10 2.82
N ALA A 90 -7.80 11.94 3.46
CA ALA A 90 -6.95 10.82 3.09
C ALA A 90 -7.51 10.00 1.92
N PHE A 91 -8.71 10.33 1.42
CA PHE A 91 -9.38 9.61 0.33
C PHE A 91 -9.86 10.56 -0.78
N ASP A 92 -9.43 11.83 -0.78
CA ASP A 92 -9.94 12.85 -1.70
C ASP A 92 -9.13 13.00 -2.99
N ALA A 93 -8.15 12.11 -3.23
CA ALA A 93 -7.23 12.12 -4.36
C ALA A 93 -6.35 13.38 -4.44
N VAL A 94 -6.10 14.05 -3.30
CA VAL A 94 -5.28 15.26 -3.19
C VAL A 94 -4.19 15.06 -2.14
N THR A 95 -2.98 14.71 -2.58
CA THR A 95 -1.81 14.51 -1.69
C THR A 95 -1.34 15.76 -0.93
N ALA A 96 -1.90 16.93 -1.22
CA ALA A 96 -1.62 18.17 -0.49
C ALA A 96 -2.48 18.33 0.77
N THR A 97 -3.58 17.58 0.88
CA THR A 97 -4.39 17.45 2.09
C THR A 97 -4.00 16.19 2.85
N ALA A 98 -4.45 16.07 4.10
CA ALA A 98 -4.15 14.91 4.93
C ALA A 98 -5.20 14.72 6.01
N TRP A 99 -5.33 13.50 6.49
CA TRP A 99 -5.83 13.21 7.83
C TRP A 99 -4.69 13.27 8.84
N SER A 100 -4.97 13.72 10.06
CA SER A 100 -4.01 13.74 11.15
C SER A 100 -4.65 13.25 12.44
N SER A 101 -4.02 12.29 13.10
CA SER A 101 -4.52 11.75 14.37
C SER A 101 -4.39 12.74 15.55
N GLN A 102 -5.04 12.42 16.67
CA GLN A 102 -5.11 13.28 17.84
C GLN A 102 -3.91 13.16 18.80
N CYS A 103 -3.24 12.00 18.86
CA CYS A 103 -2.03 11.77 19.66
C CYS A 103 -0.96 12.84 19.43
N ARG A 104 -0.03 13.01 20.37
CA ARG A 104 1.03 14.02 20.31
C ARG A 104 2.30 13.54 20.99
N GLN A 105 3.45 14.04 20.53
CA GLN A 105 4.74 13.80 21.19
C GLN A 105 4.71 14.19 22.68
N ALA A 106 4.09 15.32 23.01
CA ALA A 106 3.95 15.80 24.40
C ALA A 106 3.19 14.81 25.31
N THR A 107 2.41 13.90 24.72
CA THR A 107 1.66 12.85 25.41
C THR A 107 2.20 11.44 25.13
N GLY A 108 3.40 11.31 24.56
CA GLY A 108 4.06 10.02 24.29
C GLY A 108 3.86 9.47 22.87
N GLY A 109 3.37 10.28 21.93
CA GLY A 109 3.13 9.88 20.55
C GLY A 109 1.85 9.06 20.38
N CYS A 110 1.76 8.32 19.28
CA CYS A 110 0.70 7.36 18.99
C CYS A 110 1.24 5.94 19.27
N PRO A 111 0.74 5.22 20.27
CA PRO A 111 1.12 3.83 20.47
C PRO A 111 0.76 2.96 19.26
N ALA A 112 1.44 1.83 19.09
CA ALA A 112 1.08 0.84 18.08
C ALA A 112 -0.38 0.37 18.26
N GLY A 113 -1.12 0.24 17.16
CA GLY A 113 -2.48 -0.28 17.10
C GLY A 113 -3.59 0.69 17.50
N THR A 114 -3.26 1.94 17.86
CA THR A 114 -4.26 2.86 18.46
C THR A 114 -4.92 3.80 17.47
N GLU A 115 -4.21 4.19 16.41
CA GLU A 115 -4.70 5.12 15.41
C GLU A 115 -5.02 4.40 14.10
N TRP A 116 -6.15 4.76 13.50
CA TRP A 116 -6.61 4.12 12.28
C TRP A 116 -7.54 5.02 11.47
N ILE A 117 -7.51 4.83 10.15
CA ILE A 117 -8.49 5.36 9.20
C ILE A 117 -9.00 4.25 8.32
N GLY A 118 -10.21 4.38 7.80
CA GLY A 118 -10.81 3.36 6.96
C GLY A 118 -11.95 3.87 6.12
N ALA A 119 -12.42 2.99 5.25
CA ALA A 119 -13.56 3.24 4.38
C ALA A 119 -14.37 1.96 4.19
N SER A 120 -15.68 2.13 4.03
CA SER A 120 -16.57 1.09 3.54
C SER A 120 -16.48 1.00 2.03
N ILE A 121 -16.24 -0.20 1.51
CA ILE A 121 -16.29 -0.47 0.07
C ILE A 121 -17.69 -0.92 -0.38
N ALA A 122 -18.66 -1.00 0.53
CA ALA A 122 -20.00 -1.52 0.22
C ALA A 122 -20.79 -0.70 -0.82
N ASN A 123 -20.42 0.58 -0.99
CA ASN A 123 -21.03 1.49 -1.97
C ASN A 123 -20.17 1.69 -3.23
N ASP A 124 -19.07 0.96 -3.37
CA ASP A 124 -18.23 0.99 -4.56
C ASP A 124 -19.00 0.44 -5.79
N LEU A 125 -18.85 1.08 -6.94
CA LEU A 125 -19.58 0.68 -8.16
C LEU A 125 -19.10 -0.67 -8.72
N THR A 126 -17.80 -0.96 -8.62
CA THR A 126 -17.22 -2.25 -8.96
C THR A 126 -17.77 -3.32 -8.03
N TRP A 127 -17.87 -3.02 -6.73
CA TRP A 127 -18.52 -3.91 -5.76
C TRP A 127 -19.99 -4.19 -6.11
N ILE A 128 -20.78 -3.14 -6.40
CA ILE A 128 -22.20 -3.27 -6.76
C ILE A 128 -22.37 -4.09 -8.05
N LYS A 129 -21.54 -3.81 -9.06
CA LYS A 129 -21.53 -4.56 -10.32
C LYS A 129 -21.21 -6.03 -10.07
N TYR A 130 -20.18 -6.30 -9.26
CA TYR A 130 -19.81 -7.65 -8.88
C TYR A 130 -20.98 -8.39 -8.22
N LEU A 131 -21.67 -7.77 -7.26
CA LEU A 131 -22.83 -8.40 -6.61
C LEU A 131 -23.97 -8.68 -7.60
N ALA A 132 -24.20 -7.78 -8.55
CA ALA A 132 -25.20 -7.98 -9.60
C ALA A 132 -24.84 -9.17 -10.50
N ASP A 133 -23.57 -9.28 -10.91
CA ASP A 133 -23.07 -10.38 -11.74
C ASP A 133 -23.10 -11.71 -10.97
N ALA A 134 -22.68 -11.72 -9.71
CA ALA A 134 -22.71 -12.89 -8.83
C ALA A 134 -24.14 -13.42 -8.62
N SER A 135 -25.13 -12.53 -8.51
CA SER A 135 -26.54 -12.92 -8.37
C SER A 135 -27.11 -13.65 -9.59
N GLN A 136 -26.49 -13.50 -10.75
CA GLN A 136 -26.90 -14.14 -12.01
C GLN A 136 -26.08 -15.40 -12.32
N ALA A 137 -25.02 -15.69 -11.56
CA ALA A 137 -24.18 -16.85 -11.80
C ALA A 137 -24.96 -18.16 -11.57
N PRO A 138 -24.70 -19.24 -12.35
CA PRO A 138 -25.33 -20.55 -12.16
C PRO A 138 -25.09 -21.15 -10.77
N ASN A 139 -23.98 -20.76 -10.13
CA ASN A 139 -23.64 -21.14 -8.76
C ASN A 139 -23.15 -19.92 -7.97
N PRO A 140 -24.05 -19.09 -7.42
CA PRO A 140 -23.71 -17.85 -6.73
C PRO A 140 -22.80 -18.04 -5.51
N GLN A 141 -22.78 -19.24 -4.92
CA GLN A 141 -21.95 -19.52 -3.74
C GLN A 141 -20.46 -19.72 -4.06
N LEU A 142 -20.11 -19.94 -5.33
CA LEU A 142 -18.71 -20.09 -5.74
C LEU A 142 -18.07 -18.78 -6.21
N VAL A 143 -18.84 -17.69 -6.28
CA VAL A 143 -18.31 -16.41 -6.73
C VAL A 143 -17.53 -15.80 -5.56
N ALA A 144 -16.21 -15.72 -5.71
CA ALA A 144 -15.31 -15.23 -4.68
C ALA A 144 -15.50 -13.72 -4.48
N VAL A 145 -16.07 -13.33 -3.33
CA VAL A 145 -16.36 -11.94 -2.99
C VAL A 145 -15.10 -11.09 -3.18
N PRO A 146 -15.15 -9.94 -3.90
CA PRO A 146 -13.98 -9.13 -4.11
C PRO A 146 -13.47 -8.68 -2.75
N THR A 147 -12.17 -8.65 -2.59
CA THR A 147 -11.52 -8.25 -1.34
C THR A 147 -10.46 -7.25 -1.73
N ILE A 148 -10.12 -6.35 -0.81
CA ILE A 148 -8.98 -5.47 -1.05
C ILE A 148 -7.73 -6.34 -1.09
N ARG A 149 -7.11 -6.42 -2.26
CA ARG A 149 -5.90 -7.19 -2.50
C ARG A 149 -4.66 -6.32 -2.41
N CYS A 150 -4.82 -5.03 -2.66
CA CYS A 150 -3.73 -4.09 -2.62
C CYS A 150 -4.12 -2.74 -2.02
N VAL A 151 -3.18 -2.13 -1.31
CA VAL A 151 -3.29 -0.78 -0.77
C VAL A 151 -2.08 0.04 -1.20
N ARG A 152 -2.34 1.27 -1.62
CA ARG A 152 -1.33 2.32 -1.72
C ARG A 152 -1.58 3.37 -0.67
N VAL A 153 -0.50 3.86 -0.06
CA VAL A 153 -0.54 4.89 0.97
C VAL A 153 0.52 5.94 0.71
N TYR A 154 0.18 7.21 0.95
CA TYR A 154 1.10 8.32 0.99
C TYR A 154 1.07 8.92 2.41
N GLN A 155 2.13 8.68 3.18
CA GLN A 155 2.29 9.24 4.53
C GLN A 155 3.04 10.57 4.50
N SER A 156 2.98 11.30 5.62
CA SER A 156 3.75 12.53 5.82
C SER A 156 5.25 12.33 5.54
N PRO A 157 5.95 13.26 4.85
CA PRO A 157 7.40 13.20 4.69
C PRO A 157 8.16 13.44 6.00
N ILE A 158 7.46 13.87 7.06
CA ILE A 158 8.05 14.14 8.37
C ILE A 158 8.15 12.81 9.13
N TRP A 159 9.38 12.39 9.43
CA TRP A 159 9.66 11.08 10.03
C TRP A 159 8.92 10.82 11.36
N SER A 160 8.64 11.87 12.14
CA SER A 160 7.90 11.74 13.41
C SER A 160 6.39 11.56 13.23
N ARG A 161 5.87 11.65 12.00
CA ARG A 161 4.44 11.63 11.68
C ARG A 161 3.99 10.47 10.79
N GLN A 162 4.83 9.46 10.67
CA GLN A 162 4.59 8.28 9.83
C GLN A 162 4.79 7.01 10.65
N SER A 163 4.19 5.92 10.20
CA SER A 163 4.42 4.58 10.73
C SER A 163 5.24 3.76 9.73
N ALA A 164 6.25 3.04 10.21
CA ALA A 164 7.03 2.11 9.39
C ALA A 164 6.28 0.80 9.11
N LEU A 165 5.23 0.53 9.90
CA LEU A 165 4.34 -0.61 9.76
C LEU A 165 2.89 -0.15 9.70
N ILE A 166 2.12 -0.60 8.71
CA ILE A 166 0.67 -0.43 8.68
C ILE A 166 0.00 -1.80 8.60
N GLU A 167 -0.95 -2.05 9.49
CA GLU A 167 -1.80 -3.23 9.42
C GLU A 167 -3.08 -2.87 8.68
N VAL A 168 -3.44 -3.65 7.66
CA VAL A 168 -4.71 -3.55 6.96
C VAL A 168 -5.65 -4.56 7.58
N GLU A 169 -6.76 -4.08 8.14
CA GLU A 169 -7.75 -4.91 8.80
C GLU A 169 -9.11 -4.81 8.12
N LYS A 170 -9.84 -5.92 8.10
CA LYS A 170 -11.20 -6.04 7.58
C LYS A 170 -12.19 -6.26 8.72
N TRP A 171 -13.29 -5.53 8.71
CA TRP A 171 -14.41 -5.79 9.62
C TRP A 171 -15.13 -7.09 9.21
N VAL A 172 -15.27 -8.04 10.14
CA VAL A 172 -16.01 -9.29 9.89
C VAL A 172 -17.36 -9.33 10.60
N GLY A 173 -17.89 -8.16 10.97
CA GLY A 173 -19.21 -8.00 11.60
C GLY A 173 -19.22 -7.89 13.12
N GLN A 174 -18.12 -8.25 13.79
CA GLN A 174 -17.97 -8.16 15.25
C GLN A 174 -16.61 -7.63 15.68
N VAL A 175 -15.57 -7.91 14.89
CA VAL A 175 -14.19 -7.53 15.17
C VAL A 175 -13.51 -7.19 13.86
N TYR A 176 -12.46 -6.38 13.94
CA TYR A 176 -11.52 -6.19 12.85
C TYR A 176 -10.53 -7.36 12.86
N MET A 177 -10.36 -8.02 11.73
CA MET A 177 -9.37 -9.07 11.54
C MET A 177 -8.26 -8.56 10.63
N PRO A 178 -6.97 -8.86 10.93
CA PRO A 178 -5.87 -8.56 10.03
C PRO A 178 -6.05 -9.26 8.68
N GLU A 179 -5.92 -8.51 7.58
CA GLU A 179 -5.95 -9.03 6.21
C GLU A 179 -4.50 -9.20 5.71
N PHE A 180 -3.70 -8.12 5.78
CA PHE A 180 -2.27 -8.15 5.49
C PHE A 180 -1.56 -6.97 6.16
N ARG A 181 -0.22 -6.99 6.11
CA ARG A 181 0.64 -5.94 6.67
C ARG A 181 1.48 -5.27 5.59
N MET A 182 1.78 -4.00 5.84
CA MET A 182 2.66 -3.18 5.03
C MET A 182 3.90 -2.82 5.86
N ASP A 183 4.96 -3.61 5.74
CA ASP A 183 6.23 -3.41 6.45
C ASP A 183 7.19 -2.49 5.67
N ALA A 184 8.20 -1.97 6.37
CA ALA A 184 9.28 -1.14 5.83
C ALA A 184 8.76 0.08 5.04
N LEU A 185 7.76 0.75 5.60
CA LEU A 185 7.17 1.94 5.01
C LEU A 185 7.98 3.19 5.32
N SER A 186 7.98 4.10 4.35
CA SER A 186 8.42 5.48 4.51
C SER A 186 7.30 6.43 4.10
N GLY A 187 7.55 7.73 4.18
CA GLY A 187 6.61 8.79 3.83
C GLY A 187 7.23 9.81 2.91
N GLY A 188 6.41 10.73 2.43
CA GLY A 188 6.76 11.64 1.34
C GLY A 188 6.83 10.98 -0.04
N VAL A 189 6.50 9.70 -0.13
CA VAL A 189 6.42 8.92 -1.37
C VAL A 189 5.25 7.94 -1.29
N TRP A 190 4.72 7.56 -2.46
CA TRP A 190 3.72 6.50 -2.55
C TRP A 190 4.35 5.14 -2.25
N GLN A 191 3.77 4.43 -1.27
CA GLN A 191 4.10 3.05 -0.95
C GLN A 191 2.94 2.14 -1.31
N GLN A 192 3.23 0.95 -1.84
CA GLN A 192 2.24 -0.01 -2.33
C GLN A 192 2.52 -1.41 -1.77
N ARG A 193 1.48 -2.13 -1.35
CA ARG A 193 1.54 -3.56 -0.98
C ARG A 193 0.31 -4.33 -1.48
N PRO A 194 0.48 -5.57 -2.01
CA PRO A 194 1.76 -6.17 -2.38
C PRO A 194 2.49 -5.27 -3.38
N ALA A 195 3.81 -5.30 -3.31
CA ALA A 195 4.60 -4.55 -4.25
C ALA A 195 4.39 -5.21 -5.63
N SER A 196 4.17 -4.41 -6.69
CA SER A 196 3.86 -5.00 -8.00
C SER A 196 4.97 -5.95 -8.43
N ALA A 197 4.65 -7.02 -9.16
CA ALA A 197 5.67 -7.93 -9.68
C ALA A 197 6.82 -7.14 -10.35
N ALA A 198 8.06 -7.48 -10.01
CA ALA A 198 9.27 -6.74 -10.40
C ALA A 198 9.46 -5.33 -9.80
N THR A 199 8.90 -5.01 -8.62
CA THR A 199 9.35 -3.87 -7.79
C THR A 199 10.69 -4.18 -7.14
N LEU A 200 11.69 -4.16 -8.01
CA LEU A 200 13.10 -4.26 -7.70
C LEU A 200 13.52 -3.00 -6.94
N TRP A 201 14.30 -3.14 -5.87
CA TRP A 201 15.18 -2.03 -5.49
C TRP A 201 16.46 -2.12 -6.30
N ARG A 202 17.03 -0.97 -6.63
CA ARG A 202 18.38 -0.89 -7.19
C ARG A 202 19.13 0.30 -6.59
N LEU A 203 20.34 0.05 -6.15
CA LEU A 203 21.35 1.07 -5.90
C LEU A 203 22.11 1.27 -7.21
N LEU A 204 22.27 2.51 -7.68
CA LEU A 204 22.95 2.82 -8.94
C LEU A 204 23.89 4.02 -8.78
N ASN A 205 24.97 4.04 -9.55
CA ASN A 205 25.88 5.19 -9.53
C ASN A 205 25.22 6.40 -10.21
N ALA A 206 24.89 7.44 -9.44
CA ALA A 206 24.15 8.60 -9.99
C ALA A 206 24.97 9.45 -10.98
N GLN A 207 26.30 9.43 -10.85
CA GLN A 207 27.24 10.24 -11.64
C GLN A 207 28.31 9.36 -12.28
N GLN A 208 29.01 9.91 -13.26
CA GLN A 208 30.18 9.26 -13.83
C GLN A 208 31.26 9.12 -12.75
N MET A 209 31.73 7.90 -12.56
CA MET A 209 32.82 7.59 -11.64
C MET A 209 34.15 7.68 -12.39
N ALA A 210 35.19 8.17 -11.72
CA ALA A 210 36.55 8.20 -12.27
C ALA A 210 37.19 6.80 -12.34
N ASP A 211 36.62 5.82 -11.62
CA ASP A 211 37.04 4.42 -11.59
C ASP A 211 35.79 3.51 -11.52
N ARG A 212 36.00 2.21 -11.31
CA ARG A 212 34.92 1.25 -11.06
C ARG A 212 34.16 1.61 -9.80
N TRP A 213 32.85 1.53 -9.90
CA TRP A 213 31.98 1.70 -8.75
C TRP A 213 32.05 0.44 -7.87
N THR A 214 32.39 0.63 -6.60
CA THR A 214 32.57 -0.45 -5.62
C THR A 214 31.65 -0.17 -4.44
N VAL A 215 30.98 -1.21 -3.97
CA VAL A 215 30.08 -1.17 -2.81
C VAL A 215 30.58 -2.23 -1.85
N ALA A 216 31.02 -1.83 -0.65
CA ALA A 216 31.49 -2.76 0.36
C ALA A 216 30.31 -3.51 0.96
N GLU A 217 29.35 -2.77 1.54
CA GLU A 217 28.22 -3.34 2.26
C GLU A 217 26.99 -2.45 2.11
N VAL A 218 25.82 -3.05 2.09
CA VAL A 218 24.51 -2.42 2.07
C VAL A 218 23.70 -2.98 3.23
N HIS A 219 23.30 -2.10 4.14
CA HIS A 219 22.41 -2.44 5.23
C HIS A 219 21.04 -1.83 4.98
N PHE A 220 20.01 -2.64 5.21
CA PHE A 220 18.62 -2.21 5.20
C PHE A 220 18.15 -2.18 6.65
N TYR A 221 17.30 -1.22 6.96
CA TYR A 221 16.76 -1.02 8.30
C TYR A 221 15.24 -0.95 8.21
N GLU A 222 14.56 -1.53 9.19
CA GLU A 222 13.10 -1.53 9.25
C GLU A 222 12.55 -0.23 9.84
N ASP A 223 13.40 0.49 10.56
CA ASP A 223 13.06 1.69 11.30
C ASP A 223 13.76 2.94 10.76
N LEU A 224 13.31 4.10 11.24
CA LEU A 224 13.78 5.41 10.80
C LEU A 224 15.04 5.87 11.54
N THR A 225 15.39 5.23 12.66
CA THR A 225 16.59 5.51 13.45
C THR A 225 17.78 4.63 13.05
N CYS A 226 17.59 3.68 12.14
CA CYS A 226 18.57 2.70 11.68
C CYS A 226 19.09 1.80 12.82
N ASP A 227 18.22 1.46 13.77
CA ASP A 227 18.58 0.64 14.93
C ASP A 227 18.27 -0.86 14.72
N GLU A 228 17.17 -1.18 14.04
CA GLU A 228 16.72 -2.53 13.68
C GLU A 228 17.08 -2.84 12.23
N ARG A 229 18.06 -3.73 12.06
CA ARG A 229 18.50 -4.19 10.74
C ARG A 229 17.50 -5.18 10.15
N PHE A 230 17.15 -4.96 8.89
CA PHE A 230 16.44 -5.91 8.06
C PHE A 230 17.43 -6.91 7.44
N GLU A 231 17.32 -8.19 7.79
CA GLU A 231 18.18 -9.23 7.20
C GLU A 231 17.68 -9.62 5.81
N ILE A 232 18.42 -9.21 4.78
CA ILE A 232 18.18 -9.67 3.42
C ILE A 232 18.73 -11.08 3.25
N THR A 233 17.84 -12.01 2.92
CA THR A 233 18.21 -13.42 2.75
C THR A 233 18.80 -13.76 1.37
N SER A 234 18.68 -12.87 0.37
CA SER A 234 19.28 -13.09 -0.96
C SER A 234 19.41 -11.81 -1.81
N ILE A 235 20.49 -11.69 -2.60
CA ILE A 235 20.56 -10.75 -3.74
C ILE A 235 20.49 -11.56 -5.03
N HIS A 236 19.51 -11.28 -5.87
CA HIS A 236 19.27 -12.06 -7.10
C HIS A 236 19.84 -11.40 -8.37
N THR A 237 20.11 -10.09 -8.38
CA THR A 237 20.45 -9.41 -9.65
C THR A 237 21.45 -8.26 -9.48
N ALA A 238 22.65 -8.41 -10.06
CA ALA A 238 23.59 -7.30 -10.26
C ALA A 238 24.11 -7.34 -11.69
N ILE A 239 24.15 -6.20 -12.38
CA ILE A 239 24.82 -6.13 -13.68
C ILE A 239 26.29 -5.78 -13.47
N GLY A 240 27.13 -6.72 -13.91
CA GLY A 240 28.54 -6.47 -14.18
C GLY A 240 29.49 -6.80 -13.04
N SER A 241 29.71 -8.08 -12.76
CA SER A 241 31.03 -8.53 -12.28
C SER A 241 31.85 -8.95 -13.51
N PRO A 242 33.06 -8.42 -13.74
CA PRO A 242 33.79 -8.76 -14.95
C PRO A 242 34.26 -10.21 -14.82
N PRO A 243 34.04 -11.06 -15.84
CA PRO A 243 34.35 -12.49 -15.77
C PRO A 243 35.83 -12.77 -15.46
N GLU A 244 36.70 -11.79 -15.74
CA GLU A 244 38.13 -11.86 -15.53
C GLU A 244 38.56 -11.72 -14.05
N LEU A 245 37.80 -10.96 -13.23
CA LEU A 245 38.06 -10.85 -11.78
C LEU A 245 37.45 -12.00 -10.97
N GLN A 246 36.41 -12.67 -11.50
CA GLN A 246 35.83 -13.85 -10.84
C GLN A 246 36.82 -15.04 -10.79
N ARG A 247 37.81 -15.10 -11.69
CA ARG A 247 38.78 -16.22 -11.76
C ARG A 247 40.01 -16.04 -10.90
N THR A 248 40.39 -14.81 -10.54
CA THR A 248 41.66 -14.51 -9.86
C THR A 248 41.49 -13.94 -8.46
N SER A 249 40.36 -13.30 -8.14
CA SER A 249 40.17 -12.57 -6.89
C SER A 249 39.44 -13.35 -5.79
N GLY A 250 39.17 -14.65 -5.99
CA GLY A 250 38.58 -15.55 -4.98
C GLY A 250 37.38 -14.95 -4.23
N SER A 251 36.16 -15.05 -4.76
CA SER A 251 34.91 -14.66 -4.06
C SER A 251 34.77 -13.21 -3.56
N LEU A 252 35.79 -12.35 -3.56
CA LEU A 252 35.78 -11.04 -2.89
C LEU A 252 35.02 -9.93 -3.63
N LEU A 253 34.51 -10.16 -4.85
CA LEU A 253 33.88 -9.14 -5.71
C LEU A 253 32.49 -9.56 -6.23
N LEU A 254 31.71 -10.27 -5.42
CA LEU A 254 30.40 -10.80 -5.80
C LEU A 254 29.27 -9.93 -5.23
N ALA A 255 28.12 -9.88 -5.90
CA ALA A 255 26.99 -9.07 -5.42
C ALA A 255 26.50 -9.49 -4.02
N ARG A 256 26.60 -10.78 -3.68
CA ARG A 256 26.26 -11.28 -2.32
C ARG A 256 27.13 -10.70 -1.22
N ASN A 257 28.31 -10.18 -1.56
CA ASN A 257 29.25 -9.64 -0.61
C ASN A 257 28.80 -8.30 -0.06
N THR A 258 27.84 -7.63 -0.71
CA THR A 258 27.32 -6.37 -0.20
C THR A 258 26.25 -6.54 0.88
N ILE A 259 26.02 -7.77 1.34
CA ILE A 259 25.06 -8.10 2.40
C ILE A 259 25.59 -9.23 3.30
N ASP A 260 26.90 -9.49 3.27
CA ASP A 260 27.50 -10.60 4.02
C ASP A 260 28.03 -10.17 5.40
N TYR A 261 27.82 -8.90 5.77
CA TYR A 261 28.30 -8.28 7.00
C TYR A 261 29.83 -8.25 7.12
N ASP A 262 30.57 -8.43 6.02
CA ASP A 262 32.02 -8.33 5.96
C ASP A 262 32.44 -7.12 5.14
N THR A 263 32.83 -6.04 5.84
CA THR A 263 33.30 -4.81 5.19
C THR A 263 34.66 -4.94 4.49
N ASP A 264 35.38 -6.06 4.70
CA ASP A 264 36.61 -6.37 3.96
C ASP A 264 36.30 -7.02 2.60
N SER A 265 35.05 -7.41 2.39
CA SER A 265 34.51 -7.88 1.13
C SER A 265 33.80 -6.72 0.39
N SER A 266 33.60 -6.86 -0.93
CA SER A 266 32.83 -5.87 -1.68
C SER A 266 32.22 -6.47 -2.95
N TRP A 267 31.37 -5.70 -3.62
CA TRP A 267 31.07 -5.86 -5.02
C TRP A 267 31.71 -4.73 -5.82
N MET A 268 32.15 -5.03 -7.05
CA MET A 268 32.75 -4.05 -7.95
C MET A 268 32.16 -4.18 -9.36
N ALA A 269 31.77 -3.05 -9.94
CA ALA A 269 31.19 -2.97 -11.27
C ALA A 269 32.19 -3.30 -12.41
N SER A 270 31.69 -3.92 -13.48
CA SER A 270 32.42 -4.32 -14.70
C SER A 270 32.83 -3.17 -15.62
N CYS A 271 32.42 -1.95 -15.33
CA CYS A 271 32.69 -0.82 -16.23
C CYS A 271 34.21 -0.70 -16.51
N SER A 272 34.54 -0.36 -17.76
CA SER A 272 35.91 -0.48 -18.26
C SER A 272 36.86 0.52 -17.60
N SER A 273 38.10 0.09 -17.39
CA SER A 273 39.22 0.97 -17.08
C SER A 273 39.87 1.57 -18.34
N SER A 274 39.50 1.09 -19.54
CA SER A 274 39.96 1.65 -20.82
C SER A 274 39.01 2.74 -21.29
N LEU A 275 39.55 3.95 -21.54
CA LEU A 275 38.84 5.19 -21.88
C LEU A 275 37.49 5.02 -22.62
N PRO A 276 36.40 5.68 -22.14
CA PRO A 276 36.36 6.60 -20.99
C PRO A 276 36.52 5.88 -19.65
N VAL A 277 37.33 6.46 -18.74
CA VAL A 277 37.69 5.82 -17.46
C VAL A 277 36.47 5.79 -16.53
N GLY A 278 36.16 4.61 -16.00
CA GLY A 278 35.19 4.39 -14.93
C GLY A 278 33.76 4.13 -15.40
N CYS A 279 32.82 4.15 -14.44
CA CYS A 279 31.41 3.86 -14.71
C CYS A 279 30.67 5.13 -15.17
N PRO A 280 30.10 5.19 -16.40
CA PRO A 280 29.16 6.25 -16.76
C PRO A 280 28.00 6.33 -15.78
N ALA A 281 27.38 7.50 -15.63
CA ALA A 281 26.20 7.67 -14.79
C ALA A 281 25.13 6.61 -15.11
N GLN A 282 24.59 5.98 -14.07
CA GLN A 282 23.52 4.98 -14.10
C GLN A 282 23.86 3.67 -14.84
N SER A 283 25.14 3.44 -15.16
CA SER A 283 25.57 2.25 -15.91
C SER A 283 25.85 1.03 -15.02
N ALA A 284 26.06 1.23 -13.73
CA ALA A 284 26.34 0.18 -12.77
C ALA A 284 25.30 0.20 -11.64
N TRP A 285 24.81 -0.98 -11.26
CA TRP A 285 23.77 -1.12 -10.23
C TRP A 285 23.81 -2.49 -9.53
N ILE A 286 23.38 -2.51 -8.27
CA ILE A 286 23.05 -3.72 -7.48
C ILE A 286 21.57 -3.64 -7.14
N GLY A 287 20.84 -4.74 -7.22
CA GLY A 287 19.44 -4.77 -6.84
C GLY A 287 18.95 -6.14 -6.40
N GLN A 288 17.75 -6.17 -5.87
CA GLN A 288 17.10 -7.41 -5.48
C GLN A 288 15.63 -7.35 -5.87
N GLU A 289 15.14 -8.51 -6.27
CA GLU A 289 13.73 -8.84 -6.38
C GLU A 289 13.29 -9.47 -5.05
N PHE A 290 12.28 -8.88 -4.42
CA PHE A 290 11.63 -9.46 -3.25
C PHE A 290 10.61 -10.50 -3.67
#